data_AF-X1AXG7-F1
#
_entry.id   AF-X1AXG7-F1
#
_cell.length_a   1.000
_cell.length_b   1.000
_cell.length_c   1.000
_cell.angle_alpha   90.00
_cell.angle_beta   90.00
_cell.angle_gamma   90.00
#
_symmetry.space_group_name_H-M   'P 1'
#
loop_
_entity.id
_entity.type
_entity.pdbx_description
1 polymer ?
#
loop_
_entity_poly.entity_id
_entity_poly.type
_entity_poly.pdbx_seq_one_letter_code
_entity_poly.pdbx_strand_id
1 'polypeptide(L)'
;MDTSKEYINMCDCPEIQEKKVAIRNKDNFVQVEIGKRVYYVWLPRQDDIQEILSEKLFAGLFVLDNTDIGARLSYMTGRFKDFVHTKCEKMIPLEKNRARIEYLFTSMEQLWLAFYMYEKHRKTWDGEKWLKKQ
;
A
#
# COMPACT_ATOMS: atom_id res chain seq x y z
N MET A 1 2.09 -11.80 -7.11
CA MET A 1 1.59 -11.74 -5.73
C MET A 1 2.79 -11.94 -4.84
N ASP A 2 3.20 -10.86 -4.19
CA ASP A 2 4.26 -10.89 -3.19
C ASP A 2 3.84 -11.77 -2.00
N THR A 3 4.70 -12.71 -1.61
CA THR A 3 4.53 -13.59 -0.45
C THR A 3 5.73 -13.49 0.50
N SER A 4 6.50 -12.41 0.40
CA SER A 4 7.59 -12.09 1.33
C SER A 4 7.05 -11.95 2.75
N LYS A 5 7.91 -12.25 3.73
CA LYS A 5 7.55 -12.13 5.16
C LYS A 5 7.21 -10.69 5.51
N GLU A 6 7.93 -9.75 4.91
CA GLU A 6 7.70 -8.32 5.01
C GLU A 6 6.29 -7.96 4.54
N TYR A 7 5.88 -8.44 3.37
CA TYR A 7 4.54 -8.16 2.86
C TYR A 7 3.43 -8.80 3.71
N ILE A 8 3.65 -10.02 4.20
CA ILE A 8 2.73 -10.69 5.13
C ILE A 8 2.57 -9.85 6.40
N ASN A 9 3.67 -9.35 6.98
CA ASN A 9 3.65 -8.49 8.17
C ASN A 9 2.95 -7.15 7.91
N MET A 10 3.16 -6.56 6.72
CA MET A 10 2.45 -5.35 6.32
C MET A 10 0.92 -5.58 6.22
N CYS A 11 0.52 -6.74 5.71
CA CYS A 11 -0.89 -7.12 5.54
C CYS A 11 -1.57 -7.53 6.85
N ASP A 12 -0.81 -8.04 7.83
CA ASP A 12 -1.30 -8.43 9.15
C ASP A 12 -1.62 -7.22 10.04
N CYS A 13 -2.54 -6.37 9.59
CA CYS A 13 -3.08 -5.26 10.35
C CYS A 13 -4.61 -5.20 10.22
N PRO A 14 -5.33 -4.73 11.27
CA PRO A 14 -6.79 -4.69 11.27
C PRO A 14 -7.36 -3.89 10.10
N GLU A 15 -6.71 -2.78 9.72
CA GLU A 15 -7.17 -1.92 8.62
C GLU A 15 -7.35 -2.64 7.29
N ILE A 16 -6.47 -3.61 7.01
CA ILE A 16 -6.48 -4.40 5.78
C ILE A 16 -7.37 -5.63 5.94
N GLN A 17 -7.24 -6.34 7.07
CA GLN A 17 -7.98 -7.57 7.30
C GLN A 17 -9.49 -7.34 7.48
N GLU A 18 -9.93 -6.16 7.95
CA GLU A 18 -11.36 -5.79 8.02
C GLU A 18 -11.96 -5.51 6.64
N LYS A 19 -11.15 -5.06 5.67
CA LYS A 19 -11.60 -4.76 4.30
C LYS A 19 -11.82 -6.00 3.44
N LYS A 20 -11.33 -7.15 3.88
CA LYS A 20 -11.57 -8.48 3.30
C LYS A 20 -13.05 -8.75 2.98
N VAL A 21 -13.98 -8.26 3.80
CA VAL A 21 -15.42 -8.55 3.65
C VAL A 21 -16.07 -7.79 2.48
N ALA A 22 -15.48 -6.67 2.06
CA ALA A 22 -16.05 -5.83 1.01
C ALA A 22 -15.77 -6.35 -0.42
N ILE A 23 -14.68 -7.10 -0.62
CA ILE A 23 -14.28 -7.59 -1.94
C ILE A 23 -14.87 -8.99 -2.15
N ARG A 24 -15.80 -9.10 -3.10
CA ARG A 24 -16.45 -10.37 -3.49
C ARG A 24 -15.42 -11.34 -4.08
N ASN A 25 -14.94 -12.30 -3.28
CA ASN A 25 -14.18 -13.49 -3.72
C ASN A 25 -12.89 -13.23 -4.51
N LYS A 26 -11.78 -12.98 -3.81
CA LYS A 26 -10.43 -13.27 -4.33
C LYS A 26 -9.62 -14.03 -3.27
N ASP A 27 -9.36 -15.31 -3.54
CA ASP A 27 -8.76 -16.31 -2.65
C ASP A 27 -7.25 -16.13 -2.43
N ASN A 28 -6.83 -14.94 -1.98
CA ASN A 28 -5.42 -14.67 -1.71
C ASN A 28 -5.13 -14.75 -0.20
N PHE A 29 -5.18 -15.96 0.35
CA PHE A 29 -4.86 -16.19 1.76
C PHE A 29 -3.57 -16.97 1.90
N VAL A 30 -2.75 -16.57 2.87
CA VAL A 30 -1.59 -17.35 3.30
C VAL A 30 -1.80 -17.81 4.73
N GLN A 31 -1.53 -19.10 4.96
CA GLN A 31 -1.50 -19.68 6.29
C GLN A 31 -0.21 -19.23 7.00
N VAL A 32 -0.37 -18.60 8.16
CA VAL A 32 0.73 -18.12 9.00
C VAL A 32 0.64 -18.80 10.36
N GLU A 33 1.74 -19.37 10.81
CA GLU A 33 1.84 -20.05 12.10
C GLU A 33 2.56 -19.15 13.11
N ILE A 34 1.89 -18.84 14.22
CA ILE A 34 2.44 -18.05 15.32
C ILE A 34 2.35 -18.91 16.58
N GLY A 35 3.48 -19.51 16.97
CA GLY A 35 3.55 -20.47 18.07
C GLY A 35 2.78 -21.75 17.74
N LYS A 36 1.71 -22.03 18.49
CA LYS A 36 0.82 -23.20 18.28
C LYS A 36 -0.48 -22.86 17.54
N ARG A 37 -0.65 -21.61 17.09
CA ARG A 37 -1.88 -21.14 16.47
C ARG A 37 -1.66 -20.90 14.97
N VAL A 38 -2.65 -21.30 14.19
CA VAL A 38 -2.68 -21.14 12.74
C VAL A 38 -3.67 -20.02 12.40
N TYR A 39 -3.20 -19.03 11.63
CA TYR A 39 -4.00 -17.90 11.17
C TYR A 39 -3.96 -17.80 9.65
N TYR A 40 -5.00 -17.22 9.05
CA TYR A 40 -5.03 -16.93 7.61
C TYR A 40 -4.97 -15.43 7.40
N VAL A 41 -3.89 -14.96 6.79
CA VAL A 41 -3.69 -13.54 6.46
C VAL A 41 -4.10 -13.33 5.01
N TRP A 42 -4.99 -12.36 4.77
CA TRP A 42 -5.32 -11.93 3.42
C TRP A 42 -4.17 -11.11 2.84
N LEU A 43 -3.70 -11.51 1.66
CA LEU A 43 -2.68 -10.79 0.89
C LEU A 43 -3.35 -10.14 -0.32
N PRO A 44 -3.78 -8.86 -0.22
CA PRO A 44 -4.38 -8.19 -1.35
C PRO A 44 -3.38 -8.13 -2.51
N ARG A 45 -3.85 -8.31 -3.74
CA ARG A 45 -3.04 -8.05 -4.92
C ARG A 45 -3.09 -6.56 -5.27
N GLN A 46 -2.24 -6.14 -6.20
CA GLN A 46 -2.22 -4.76 -6.67
C GLN A 46 -3.60 -4.29 -7.15
N ASP A 47 -4.36 -5.12 -7.88
CA ASP A 47 -5.71 -4.80 -8.35
C ASP A 47 -6.69 -4.61 -7.18
N ASP A 48 -6.59 -5.41 -6.13
CA ASP A 48 -7.43 -5.30 -4.93
C ASP A 48 -7.19 -3.98 -4.20
N ILE A 49 -5.92 -3.59 -4.05
CA ILE A 49 -5.56 -2.32 -3.39
C ILE A 49 -6.05 -1.13 -4.21
N GLN A 50 -5.90 -1.18 -5.53
CA GLN A 50 -6.38 -0.14 -6.43
C GLN A 50 -7.91 -0.01 -6.40
N GLU A 51 -8.64 -1.12 -6.27
CA GLU A 51 -10.10 -1.14 -6.11
C GLU A 51 -10.53 -0.52 -4.77
N ILE A 52 -9.88 -0.85 -3.66
CA ILE A 52 -10.17 -0.22 -2.36
C ILE A 52 -9.86 1.29 -2.38
N LEU A 53 -8.80 1.70 -3.09
CA LEU A 53 -8.47 3.11 -3.28
C LEU A 53 -9.54 3.82 -4.13
N SER A 54 -10.00 3.17 -5.20
CA SER A 54 -10.96 3.75 -6.15
C SER A 54 -12.35 3.92 -5.51
N GLU A 55 -12.85 2.99 -4.70
CA GLU A 55 -14.18 3.12 -4.09
C GLU A 55 -14.35 4.43 -3.29
N LYS A 56 -13.30 4.92 -2.63
CA LYS A 56 -13.39 6.13 -1.77
C LYS A 56 -12.73 7.39 -2.31
N LEU A 57 -11.72 7.32 -3.18
CA LEU A 57 -11.24 8.51 -3.88
C LEU A 57 -12.36 9.07 -4.80
N PHE A 58 -13.17 8.19 -5.36
CA PHE A 58 -14.24 8.56 -6.27
C PHE A 58 -15.55 8.91 -5.53
N ALA A 59 -15.78 8.37 -4.33
CA ALA A 59 -16.92 8.75 -3.49
C ALA A 59 -16.84 10.16 -2.87
N GLY A 60 -15.65 10.77 -2.81
CA GLY A 60 -15.50 12.19 -2.42
C GLY A 60 -15.65 13.16 -3.60
N LEU A 61 -15.70 12.64 -4.83
CA LEU A 61 -15.65 13.41 -6.07
C LEU A 61 -16.99 13.44 -6.82
N PHE A 62 -18.12 13.32 -6.11
CA PHE A 62 -19.47 13.41 -6.67
C PHE A 62 -19.87 14.82 -7.17
N VAL A 63 -18.96 15.81 -7.13
CA VAL A 63 -19.26 17.21 -7.47
C VAL A 63 -18.68 17.64 -8.83
N LEU A 64 -17.89 16.79 -9.51
CA LEU A 64 -17.37 17.11 -10.84
C LEU A 64 -17.90 16.10 -11.84
N ASP A 65 -18.59 16.64 -12.85
CA ASP A 65 -19.24 15.95 -13.96
C ASP A 65 -18.40 14.81 -14.55
N ASN A 66 -19.08 13.89 -15.24
CA ASN A 66 -18.56 12.64 -15.83
C ASN A 66 -17.41 12.79 -16.85
N THR A 67 -16.78 13.95 -16.97
CA THR A 67 -15.92 14.34 -18.09
C THR A 67 -14.43 14.23 -17.88
N ASP A 68 -13.90 13.78 -16.72
CA ASP A 68 -12.44 13.59 -16.67
C ASP A 68 -11.93 12.46 -15.78
N ILE A 69 -12.22 11.22 -16.20
CA ILE A 69 -11.50 10.03 -15.73
C ILE A 69 -9.98 10.21 -15.91
N GLY A 70 -9.53 10.95 -16.94
CA GLY A 70 -8.14 11.27 -17.20
C GLY A 70 -7.49 12.10 -16.09
N ALA A 71 -8.12 13.20 -15.67
CA ALA A 71 -7.65 14.02 -14.55
C ALA A 71 -7.63 13.25 -13.23
N ARG A 72 -8.61 12.35 -13.00
CA ARG A 72 -8.65 11.52 -11.79
C ARG A 72 -7.49 10.52 -11.74
N LEU A 73 -7.22 9.85 -12.85
CA LEU A 73 -6.06 8.95 -12.97
C LEU A 73 -4.75 9.73 -12.86
N SER A 74 -4.65 10.90 -13.51
CA SER A 74 -3.49 11.79 -13.44
C SER A 74 -3.21 12.28 -12.01
N TYR A 75 -4.25 12.62 -11.26
CA TYR A 75 -4.12 13.01 -9.85
C TYR A 75 -3.61 11.86 -8.98
N MET A 76 -4.18 10.66 -9.14
CA MET A 76 -3.76 9.47 -8.39
C MET A 76 -2.33 9.08 -8.72
N THR A 77 -1.95 9.05 -10.00
CA THR A 77 -0.60 8.72 -10.43
C THR A 77 0.40 9.78 -9.97
N GLY A 78 0.03 11.06 -9.97
CA GLY A 78 0.81 12.15 -9.39
C GLY A 78 1.07 11.95 -7.89
N ARG A 79 0.02 11.72 -7.10
CA ARG A 79 0.11 11.46 -5.66
C ARG A 79 0.95 10.23 -5.34
N PHE A 80 0.78 9.16 -6.11
CA PHE A 80 1.57 7.94 -5.97
C PHE A 80 3.05 8.23 -6.26
N LYS A 81 3.34 8.93 -7.36
CA LYS A 81 4.71 9.32 -7.72
C LYS A 81 5.36 10.20 -6.65
N ASP A 82 4.64 11.19 -6.14
CA ASP A 82 5.09 12.06 -5.05
C ASP A 82 5.37 11.24 -3.78
N PHE A 83 4.50 10.30 -3.43
CA PHE A 83 4.71 9.41 -2.28
C PHE A 83 5.97 8.55 -2.45
N VAL A 84 6.17 7.97 -3.62
CA VAL A 84 7.38 7.17 -3.91
C VAL A 84 8.63 8.03 -3.72
N HIS A 85 8.71 9.19 -4.37
CA HIS A 85 9.89 10.06 -4.27
C HIS A 85 10.11 10.63 -2.87
N THR A 86 9.05 10.97 -2.13
CA THR A 86 9.21 11.68 -0.84
C THR A 86 9.29 10.77 0.37
N LYS A 87 8.78 9.54 0.29
CA LYS A 87 8.65 8.63 1.44
C LYS A 87 9.30 7.27 1.24
N CYS A 88 9.48 6.82 0.00
CA CYS A 88 10.04 5.50 -0.27
C CYS A 88 11.52 5.57 -0.65
N GLU A 89 12.00 6.72 -1.14
CA GLU A 89 13.40 6.94 -1.47
C GLU A 89 14.22 7.32 -0.25
N LYS A 90 15.22 6.51 0.09
CA LYS A 90 16.31 6.88 1.01
C LYS A 90 17.57 7.14 0.20
N MET A 91 18.05 8.38 0.21
CA MET A 91 19.37 8.69 -0.33
C MET A 91 20.45 8.23 0.65
N ILE A 92 21.25 7.26 0.22
CA ILE A 92 22.41 6.80 0.97
C ILE A 92 23.66 7.44 0.35
N PRO A 93 24.38 8.28 1.11
CA PRO A 93 25.66 8.82 0.67
C PRO A 93 26.65 7.66 0.49
N LEU A 94 27.28 7.58 -0.68
CA LEU A 94 28.45 6.74 -0.92
C LEU A 94 29.71 7.62 -0.90
N GLU A 95 30.89 7.00 -0.78
CA GLU A 95 32.15 7.74 -0.85
C GLU A 95 32.30 8.48 -2.19
N LYS A 96 32.84 9.71 -2.11
CA LYS A 96 33.17 10.63 -3.23
C LYS A 96 32.03 10.80 -4.26
N ASN A 97 31.12 11.74 -3.98
CA ASN A 97 30.16 12.33 -4.92
C ASN A 97 29.17 11.36 -5.61
N ARG A 98 28.92 10.18 -5.02
CA ARG A 98 27.84 9.30 -5.46
C ARG A 98 26.85 9.11 -4.33
N ALA A 99 25.57 9.06 -4.65
CA ALA A 99 24.51 8.61 -3.75
C ALA A 99 23.76 7.48 -4.46
N ARG A 100 23.34 6.46 -3.70
CA ARG A 100 22.38 5.49 -4.21
C ARG A 100 21.02 5.75 -3.58
N ILE A 101 19.98 5.58 -4.38
CA ILE A 101 18.60 5.55 -3.89
C ILE A 101 18.32 4.11 -3.49
N GLU A 102 18.06 3.89 -2.21
CA GLU A 102 17.46 2.64 -1.75
C GLU A 102 15.96 2.84 -1.59
N TYR A 103 15.20 1.91 -2.16
CA TYR A 103 13.75 1.88 -2.01
C TYR A 103 13.39 1.04 -0.79
N LEU A 104 12.48 1.56 0.03
CA LEU A 104 11.96 0.87 1.22
C LEU A 104 11.19 -0.42 0.88
N PHE A 105 10.67 -0.52 -0.35
CA PHE A 105 9.80 -1.59 -0.80
C PHE A 105 10.37 -2.24 -2.06
N THR A 106 10.27 -3.57 -2.13
CA THR A 106 10.85 -4.38 -3.21
C THR A 106 9.81 -4.87 -4.21
N SER A 107 8.52 -4.73 -3.90
CA SER A 107 7.42 -5.12 -4.79
C SER A 107 6.41 -3.98 -5.00
N MET A 108 5.67 -4.07 -6.10
CA MET A 108 4.57 -3.13 -6.39
C MET A 108 3.42 -3.32 -5.39
N GLU A 109 3.16 -4.54 -4.94
CA GLU A 109 2.16 -4.80 -3.90
C GLU A 109 2.50 -4.08 -2.59
N GLN A 110 3.76 -4.14 -2.14
CA GLN A 110 4.22 -3.41 -0.95
C GLN A 110 4.08 -1.88 -1.14
N LEU A 111 4.47 -1.35 -2.30
CA LEU A 111 4.36 0.09 -2.60
C LEU A 111 2.92 0.59 -2.58
N TRP A 112 2.02 -0.13 -3.25
CA TRP A 112 0.60 0.21 -3.29
C TRP A 112 -0.06 0.10 -1.92
N LEU A 113 0.31 -0.92 -1.13
CA LEU A 113 -0.18 -1.09 0.22
C LEU A 113 0.29 0.05 1.13
N ALA A 114 1.57 0.42 1.05
CA ALA A 114 2.11 1.55 1.79
C ALA A 114 1.45 2.88 1.41
N PHE A 115 1.21 3.09 0.12
CA PHE A 115 0.45 4.25 -0.36
C PHE A 115 -0.98 4.26 0.17
N TYR A 116 -1.67 3.11 0.15
CA TYR A 116 -3.00 2.97 0.73
C TYR A 116 -3.04 3.33 2.22
N MET A 117 -2.12 2.76 3.00
CA MET A 117 -2.02 3.01 4.43
C MET A 117 -1.69 4.48 4.73
N TYR A 118 -0.89 5.12 3.87
CA TYR A 118 -0.60 6.54 3.98
C TYR A 118 -1.82 7.41 3.68
N GLU A 119 -2.52 7.17 2.57
CA GLU A 119 -3.67 7.99 2.16
C GLU A 119 -4.88 7.81 3.07
N LYS A 120 -5.21 6.58 3.47
CA LYS A 120 -6.43 6.28 4.23
C LYS A 120 -6.24 6.33 5.73
N HIS A 121 -5.10 5.85 6.22
CA HIS A 121 -4.87 5.67 7.65
C HIS A 121 -3.80 6.61 8.20
N ARG A 122 -3.17 7.43 7.33
CA ARG A 122 -2.05 8.31 7.69
C ARG A 122 -0.94 7.55 8.40
N LYS A 123 -0.70 6.31 7.97
CA LYS A 123 0.34 5.45 8.51
C LYS A 123 1.48 5.27 7.51
N THR A 124 2.70 5.17 8.00
CA THR A 124 3.90 4.89 7.20
C THR A 124 4.57 3.63 7.73
N TRP A 125 5.06 2.78 6.82
CA TRP A 125 5.88 1.63 7.20
C TRP A 125 7.28 2.09 7.55
N ASP A 126 7.84 1.64 8.68
CA ASP A 126 9.23 1.91 9.05
C ASP A 126 10.20 0.80 8.66
N GLY A 127 9.68 -0.33 8.15
CA GLY A 127 10.42 -1.57 7.90
C GLY A 127 9.92 -2.74 8.74
N GLU A 128 9.29 -2.46 9.89
CA GLU A 128 8.81 -3.47 10.83
C GLU A 128 7.35 -3.29 11.24
N LYS A 129 6.86 -2.05 11.33
CA LYS A 129 5.51 -1.71 11.79
C LYS A 129 4.95 -0.46 11.12
N TRP A 130 3.62 -0.34 11.21
CA TRP A 130 2.91 0.85 10.77
C TRP A 130 2.95 1.95 11.84
N LEU A 131 3.66 3.04 11.56
CA LEU A 131 3.70 4.24 12.40
C LEU A 131 2.58 5.20 12.03
N LYS A 132 1.78 5.66 13.01
CA LYS A 132 0.84 6.76 12.78
C LYS A 132 1.63 8.07 12.63
N LYS A 133 1.26 8.86 11.62
CA LYS A 133 1.74 10.23 11.49
C LYS A 133 1.11 11.08 12.59
N GLN A 134 1.93 11.80 13.37
CA GLN A 134 1.49 12.90 14.23
C GLN A 134 1.01 14.09 13.39
#